data_AF-A0A6A5FGR9-F1
#
_entry.id   AF-A0A6A5FGR9-F1
#
_cell.length_a   1.000
_cell.length_b   1.000
_cell.length_c   1.000
_cell.angle_alpha   90.00
_cell.angle_beta   90.00
_cell.angle_gamma   90.00
#
_symmetry.space_group_name_H-M   'P 1'
#
loop_
_entity.id
_entity.type
_entity.pdbx_description
1 polymer ?
#
loop_
_entity_poly.entity_id
_entity_poly.type
_entity_poly.pdbx_seq_one_letter_code
_entity_poly.pdbx_strand_id
1 'polypeptide(L)'
;MEAVSPWSSPTRVGQFQAGQFQPAIRVADLLQHITQMKCGQGYGFKEEYEALAEGQTAPWETAKKDENRNKNRYGNIIAYDHTRVRLQLLDGDPHSDYINANYIDGYHRPRHYIATQGPMQETVRDFWRMVWQENSASIVMVTNLVEVGRVKCVRYWPDETEVYGDIKVTLIETEPLAEYVIRTFTVQKKGHHEIRELRQFHFTSWPDHGVPCYATGLLGFIRQVKFLNPPDAGPIVAHCSAGAGRTGCFIAVDIMLDMAENEGVVDIFNCIRELRSQRVNMVQTEEQYVFVHDAILEACLCGNTAIPVCEFRAIYYNISRLDPQTNSSQIKDEFQTLNIVTPRVRPEDCSVGLLPRNHDKNRSMDVLSADRCLPFLISVDGESSNYINAALMDSHKQPAAFIVTQHPLPNTMGDFWRLVFDYNCSSIVMLNEMDAAQLCMQYWPEKSSCCYGPIQVEFISADIDEDIINRIFRICNMARPQDGYRLVQHFQFIGWPAYRDTPLSKRSILQLVRRLAKWQEQYDGGDGRTVVHCLTGGGRSGTFCAICSINEMIQQQNIVDVFHTVKTLRNNKTNMVETMEQYKFCYEVALEALSSF
;
A
#
# COMPACT_ATOMS: atom_id res chain seq x y z
N MET A 1 45.33 41.07 35.29
CA MET A 1 44.96 40.11 34.23
C MET A 1 43.91 39.23 34.89
N GLU A 2 42.63 39.31 34.56
CA GLU A 2 42.03 38.95 33.27
C GLU A 2 40.77 39.80 32.96
N ALA A 3 40.26 39.60 31.75
CA ALA A 3 39.53 40.55 30.93
C ALA A 3 38.01 40.63 31.20
N VAL A 4 37.47 41.79 30.84
CA VAL A 4 36.05 42.11 30.67
C VAL A 4 35.52 41.39 29.42
N SER A 5 34.40 40.69 29.53
CA SER A 5 33.64 40.16 28.39
C SER A 5 32.45 41.08 28.06
N PRO A 6 32.25 41.52 26.80
CA PRO A 6 31.22 42.50 26.45
C PRO A 6 30.09 41.88 25.64
N TRP A 7 29.11 41.22 26.27
CA TRP A 7 27.83 40.90 25.63
C TRP A 7 26.70 40.89 26.66
N SER A 8 26.14 42.07 26.92
CA SER A 8 24.84 42.21 27.58
C SER A 8 23.96 43.12 26.73
N SER A 9 23.04 42.52 25.98
CA SER A 9 21.83 43.17 25.51
C SER A 9 20.73 42.11 25.31
N PRO A 10 19.45 42.50 25.43
CA PRO A 10 18.48 41.73 26.20
C PRO A 10 17.64 40.81 25.32
N THR A 11 17.54 39.53 25.69
CA THR A 11 16.44 38.67 25.25
C THR A 11 15.14 39.25 25.81
N ARG A 12 14.35 39.89 24.95
CA ARG A 12 12.90 39.99 25.14
C ARG A 12 12.38 38.56 25.17
N VAL A 13 12.23 38.03 26.38
CA VAL A 13 11.33 36.92 26.61
C VAL A 13 9.94 37.47 26.32
N GLY A 14 9.49 37.28 25.08
CA GLY A 14 8.07 37.39 24.78
C GLY A 14 7.38 36.39 25.70
N GLN A 15 6.60 36.90 26.65
CA GLN A 15 5.65 36.09 27.40
C GLN A 15 4.64 35.53 26.38
N PHE A 16 4.94 34.35 25.85
CA PHE A 16 3.91 33.50 25.26
C PHE A 16 3.04 33.02 26.43
N GLN A 17 1.75 33.29 26.34
CA GLN A 17 0.78 32.79 27.31
C GLN A 17 0.89 31.27 27.39
N ALA A 18 1.16 30.77 28.60
CA ALA A 18 1.04 29.37 28.94
C ALA A 18 -0.44 28.97 28.82
N GLY A 19 -0.83 28.47 27.65
CA GLY A 19 -2.16 27.96 27.36
C GLY A 19 -2.06 26.79 26.39
N GLN A 20 -2.22 25.58 26.95
CA GLN A 20 -2.49 24.31 26.25
C GLN A 20 -1.38 23.76 25.33
N PHE A 21 -0.27 23.29 25.92
CA PHE A 21 0.42 22.16 25.29
C PHE A 21 -0.37 20.89 25.59
N GLN A 22 -0.91 20.25 24.55
CA GLN A 22 -1.33 18.85 24.64
C GLN A 22 -0.06 18.03 24.97
N PRO A 23 -0.05 17.21 26.04
CA PRO A 23 1.12 16.44 26.41
C PRO A 23 1.35 15.29 25.42
N ALA A 24 2.62 14.93 25.21
CA ALA A 24 2.97 13.73 24.45
C ALA A 24 2.31 12.48 25.06
N ILE A 25 1.88 11.56 24.21
CA ILE A 25 1.18 10.33 24.56
C ILE A 25 2.20 9.20 24.59
N ARG A 26 2.25 8.42 25.67
CA ARG A 26 3.09 7.21 25.70
C ARG A 26 2.58 6.21 24.68
N VAL A 27 3.49 5.54 23.96
CA VAL A 27 3.14 4.50 22.99
C VAL A 27 2.26 3.41 23.63
N ALA A 28 2.53 3.05 24.89
CA ALA A 28 1.74 2.08 25.64
C ALA A 28 0.27 2.51 25.90
N ASP A 29 0.00 3.81 25.94
CA ASP A 29 -1.34 4.37 26.19
C ASP A 29 -2.06 4.78 24.90
N LEU A 30 -1.39 4.71 23.75
CA LEU A 30 -1.87 5.25 22.47
C LEU A 30 -3.19 4.61 22.01
N LEU A 31 -3.32 3.29 22.14
CA LEU A 31 -4.56 2.57 21.80
C LEU A 31 -5.74 3.08 22.64
N GLN A 32 -5.52 3.24 23.94
CA GLN A 32 -6.55 3.71 24.87
C GLN A 32 -6.93 5.15 24.55
N HIS A 33 -5.94 6.02 24.33
CA HIS A 33 -6.15 7.41 23.95
C HIS A 33 -6.98 7.53 22.66
N ILE A 34 -6.59 6.85 21.58
CA ILE A 34 -7.32 6.89 20.30
C ILE A 34 -8.74 6.33 20.46
N THR A 35 -8.92 5.26 21.23
CA THR A 35 -10.25 4.70 21.51
C THR A 35 -11.14 5.74 22.21
N GLN A 36 -10.60 6.48 23.18
CA GLN A 36 -11.32 7.56 23.86
C GLN A 36 -11.65 8.72 22.90
N MET A 37 -10.71 9.11 22.05
CA MET A 37 -10.92 10.19 21.07
C MET A 37 -12.00 9.85 20.02
N LYS A 38 -12.17 8.56 19.69
CA LYS A 38 -13.23 8.06 18.79
C LYS A 38 -14.61 7.93 19.45
N CYS A 39 -14.70 7.99 20.79
CA CYS A 39 -15.99 7.96 21.48
C CYS A 39 -16.84 9.18 21.11
N GLY A 40 -18.17 9.06 21.27
CA GLY A 40 -19.09 10.18 21.00
C GLY A 40 -19.08 10.66 19.55
N GLN A 41 -18.98 9.74 18.59
CA GLN A 41 -18.85 10.03 17.14
C GLN A 41 -17.58 10.80 16.75
N GLY A 42 -16.48 10.64 17.51
CA GLY A 42 -15.20 11.26 17.18
C GLY A 42 -15.04 12.71 17.63
N TYR A 43 -15.91 13.19 18.54
CA TYR A 43 -15.90 14.59 19.00
C TYR A 43 -14.53 15.04 19.53
N GLY A 44 -13.77 14.15 20.18
CA GLY A 44 -12.42 14.47 20.68
C GLY A 44 -11.45 14.84 19.55
N PHE A 45 -11.41 14.03 18.47
CA PHE A 45 -10.57 14.34 17.31
C PHE A 45 -11.00 15.61 16.60
N LYS A 46 -12.30 15.83 16.48
CA LYS A 46 -12.84 17.04 15.88
C LYS A 46 -12.42 18.29 16.65
N GLU A 47 -12.60 18.30 17.97
CA GLU A 47 -12.23 19.43 18.83
C GLU A 47 -10.73 19.73 18.75
N GLU A 48 -9.89 18.69 18.80
CA GLU A 48 -8.44 18.84 18.70
C GLU A 48 -8.00 19.34 17.31
N TYR A 49 -8.60 18.82 16.24
CA TYR A 49 -8.32 19.27 14.88
C TYR A 49 -8.76 20.73 14.64
N GLU A 50 -9.93 21.12 15.14
CA GLU A 50 -10.45 22.50 15.05
C GLU A 50 -9.61 23.51 15.85
N ALA A 51 -8.82 23.05 16.84
CA ALA A 51 -7.86 23.88 17.56
C ALA A 51 -6.59 24.21 16.75
N LEU A 52 -6.31 23.50 15.66
CA LEU A 52 -5.19 23.82 14.77
C LEU A 52 -5.53 25.06 13.93
N ALA A 53 -4.59 26.01 13.86
CA ALA A 53 -4.78 27.20 13.05
C ALA A 53 -5.05 26.85 11.58
N GLU A 54 -6.10 27.42 11.01
CA GLU A 54 -6.49 27.24 9.61
C GLU A 54 -6.14 28.50 8.79
N GLY A 55 -5.71 28.28 7.56
CA GLY A 55 -5.33 29.36 6.65
C GLY A 55 -3.95 29.90 6.97
N GLN A 56 -3.64 31.06 6.40
CA GLN A 56 -2.29 31.59 6.47
C GLN A 56 -2.00 32.27 7.81
N THR A 57 -0.94 31.84 8.48
CA THR A 57 -0.53 32.31 9.82
C THR A 57 0.82 33.04 9.86
N ALA A 58 1.57 33.02 8.76
CA ALA A 58 2.88 33.66 8.60
C ALA A 58 2.97 34.34 7.23
N PRO A 59 3.83 35.35 6.97
CA PRO A 59 3.86 36.09 5.70
C PRO A 59 4.10 35.26 4.42
N TRP A 60 3.53 35.69 3.29
CA TRP A 60 3.62 35.06 1.96
C TRP A 60 3.79 36.09 0.82
N GLU A 61 4.48 37.19 1.11
CA GLU A 61 4.66 38.33 0.20
C GLU A 61 5.27 37.91 -1.14
N THR A 62 6.20 36.95 -1.16
CA THR A 62 6.81 36.46 -2.40
C THR A 62 5.81 35.71 -3.27
N ALA A 63 4.96 34.88 -2.66
CA ALA A 63 4.02 34.02 -3.37
C ALA A 63 2.89 34.79 -4.06
N LYS A 64 2.52 35.97 -3.51
CA LYS A 64 1.41 36.79 -4.03
C LYS A 64 1.80 37.81 -5.11
N LYS A 65 3.11 37.97 -5.38
CA LYS A 65 3.64 38.81 -6.47
C LYS A 65 3.05 38.39 -7.80
N ASP A 66 2.75 39.36 -8.68
CA ASP A 66 2.05 39.11 -9.93
C ASP A 66 2.82 38.13 -10.84
N GLU A 67 4.16 38.19 -10.82
CA GLU A 67 5.06 37.31 -11.58
C GLU A 67 5.04 35.85 -11.09
N ASN A 68 4.58 35.61 -9.86
CA ASN A 68 4.57 34.29 -9.21
C ASN A 68 3.18 33.68 -9.13
N ARG A 69 2.10 34.44 -9.39
CA ARG A 69 0.72 33.97 -9.26
C ARG A 69 0.43 32.73 -10.11
N ASN A 70 0.94 32.70 -11.34
CA ASN A 70 0.80 31.56 -12.26
C ASN A 70 1.66 30.34 -11.89
N LYS A 71 2.56 30.47 -10.90
CA LYS A 71 3.35 29.36 -10.35
C LYS A 71 2.63 28.66 -9.19
N ASN A 72 1.47 29.16 -8.76
CA ASN A 72 0.66 28.57 -7.69
C ASN A 72 -0.53 27.79 -8.27
N ARG A 73 -0.62 26.49 -7.95
CA ARG A 73 -1.76 25.66 -8.36
C ARG A 73 -3.07 26.09 -7.70
N TYR A 74 -2.99 26.50 -6.44
CA TYR A 74 -4.14 26.94 -5.65
C TYR A 74 -3.81 28.26 -4.96
N GLY A 75 -4.65 29.29 -5.14
CA GLY A 75 -4.43 30.61 -4.57
C GLY A 75 -4.48 30.64 -3.03
N ASN A 76 -5.08 29.63 -2.40
CA ASN A 76 -5.17 29.48 -0.95
C ASN A 76 -4.10 28.56 -0.35
N ILE A 77 -3.27 27.88 -1.16
CA ILE A 77 -2.17 27.03 -0.67
C ILE A 77 -0.86 27.57 -1.24
N ILE A 78 -0.19 28.37 -0.43
CA ILE A 78 0.96 29.19 -0.84
C ILE A 78 2.13 29.01 0.12
N ALA A 79 3.34 29.24 -0.40
CA ALA A 79 4.55 29.12 0.40
C ALA A 79 4.78 30.34 1.31
N TYR A 80 4.99 30.09 2.60
CA TYR A 80 5.41 31.14 3.55
C TYR A 80 6.86 31.61 3.27
N ASP A 81 7.12 32.89 3.46
CA ASP A 81 8.39 33.52 3.09
C ASP A 81 9.60 33.06 3.92
N HIS A 82 9.40 32.71 5.19
CA HIS A 82 10.47 32.37 6.13
C HIS A 82 11.03 30.96 5.91
N THR A 83 10.22 30.05 5.35
CA THR A 83 10.59 28.65 5.09
C THR A 83 10.56 28.28 3.61
N ARG A 84 10.20 29.18 2.69
CA ARG A 84 10.16 28.85 1.27
C ARG A 84 11.52 28.39 0.75
N VAL A 85 11.49 27.42 -0.16
CA VAL A 85 12.68 27.08 -0.96
C VAL A 85 12.95 28.24 -1.93
N ARG A 86 14.21 28.69 -1.99
CA ARG A 86 14.62 29.81 -2.85
C ARG A 86 15.50 29.28 -3.96
N LEU A 87 15.01 29.35 -5.19
CA LEU A 87 15.81 28.93 -6.34
C LEU A 87 16.91 29.95 -6.62
N GLN A 88 18.08 29.47 -7.06
CA GLN A 88 19.11 30.31 -7.63
C GLN A 88 18.53 31.09 -8.82
N LEU A 89 18.83 32.39 -8.85
CA LEU A 89 18.39 33.28 -9.91
C LEU A 89 19.00 32.84 -11.25
N LEU A 90 18.16 32.83 -12.28
CA LEU A 90 18.57 32.66 -13.66
C LEU A 90 19.08 33.98 -14.23
N ASP A 91 20.08 33.90 -15.10
CA ASP A 91 20.60 35.05 -15.82
C ASP A 91 19.49 35.72 -16.64
N GLY A 92 19.27 37.01 -16.41
CA GLY A 92 18.25 37.80 -17.10
C GLY A 92 16.82 37.70 -16.53
N ASP A 93 16.59 36.90 -15.48
CA ASP A 93 15.29 36.82 -14.80
C ASP A 93 15.43 37.01 -13.28
N PRO A 94 15.29 38.25 -12.76
CA PRO A 94 15.38 38.55 -11.33
C PRO A 94 14.20 38.01 -10.51
N HIS A 95 13.16 37.45 -11.14
CA HIS A 95 11.96 36.91 -10.50
C HIS A 95 11.91 35.37 -10.55
N SER A 96 13.01 34.73 -10.95
CA SER A 96 13.13 33.28 -11.08
C SER A 96 13.39 32.54 -9.76
N ASP A 97 13.46 33.21 -8.61
CA ASP A 97 13.79 32.58 -7.32
C ASP A 97 12.63 31.82 -6.65
N TYR A 98 11.43 31.90 -7.23
CA TYR A 98 10.21 31.38 -6.62
C TYR A 98 9.78 30.01 -7.17
N ILE A 99 9.49 29.11 -6.22
CA ILE A 99 8.72 27.88 -6.40
C ILE A 99 7.78 27.73 -5.19
N ASN A 100 6.59 27.18 -5.39
CA ASN A 100 5.67 26.90 -4.29
C ASN A 100 6.12 25.64 -3.52
N ALA A 101 7.08 25.83 -2.63
CA ALA A 101 7.69 24.81 -1.80
C ALA A 101 8.19 25.41 -0.47
N ASN A 102 8.13 24.64 0.61
CA ASN A 102 8.68 25.02 1.91
C ASN A 102 9.57 23.91 2.44
N TYR A 103 10.69 24.28 3.06
CA TYR A 103 11.42 23.37 3.92
C TYR A 103 10.56 22.99 5.13
N ILE A 104 10.61 21.72 5.48
CA ILE A 104 9.92 21.15 6.62
C ILE A 104 10.95 20.40 7.48
N ASP A 105 10.91 20.63 8.78
CA ASP A 105 11.76 19.92 9.72
C ASP A 105 11.26 18.48 9.94
N GLY A 106 12.20 17.56 10.12
CA GLY A 106 11.94 16.20 10.59
C GLY A 106 12.27 16.03 12.06
N TYR A 107 12.14 14.81 12.57
CA TYR A 107 12.48 14.48 13.95
C TYR A 107 13.98 14.71 14.21
N HIS A 108 14.31 15.74 15.00
CA HIS A 108 15.67 16.24 15.24
C HIS A 108 16.51 16.53 13.98
N ARG A 109 15.86 16.80 12.84
CA ARG A 109 16.52 17.03 11.55
C ARG A 109 15.96 18.29 10.89
N PRO A 110 16.64 19.45 11.02
CA PRO A 110 16.16 20.67 10.40
C PRO A 110 16.16 20.51 8.87
N ARG A 111 15.09 21.00 8.21
CA ARG A 111 14.90 20.95 6.75
C ARG A 111 15.04 19.54 6.16
N HIS A 112 14.57 18.51 6.88
CA HIS A 112 14.65 17.13 6.41
C HIS A 112 13.81 16.88 5.16
N TYR A 113 12.71 17.62 5.00
CA TYR A 113 11.83 17.51 3.83
C TYR A 113 11.67 18.84 3.12
N ILE A 114 11.22 18.77 1.87
CA ILE A 114 10.61 19.87 1.14
C ILE A 114 9.17 19.47 0.83
N ALA A 115 8.20 20.20 1.39
CA ALA A 115 6.80 20.05 1.02
C ALA A 115 6.47 21.01 -0.13
N THR A 116 6.07 20.47 -1.29
CA THR A 116 5.80 21.26 -2.50
C THR A 116 4.50 20.86 -3.19
N GLN A 117 3.93 21.77 -3.97
CA GLN A 117 2.77 21.43 -4.82
C GLN A 117 3.15 20.42 -5.91
N GLY A 118 2.17 19.67 -6.40
CA GLY A 118 2.35 18.87 -7.60
C GLY A 118 2.67 19.76 -8.80
N PRO A 119 3.77 19.52 -9.52
CA PRO A 119 4.20 20.35 -10.64
C PRO A 119 3.07 20.65 -11.62
N MET A 120 3.05 21.88 -12.13
CA MET A 120 2.22 22.32 -13.25
C MET A 120 3.07 22.38 -14.51
N GLN A 121 2.45 22.48 -15.68
CA GLN A 121 3.16 22.53 -16.95
C GLN A 121 4.21 23.66 -16.99
N GLU A 122 3.87 24.79 -16.37
CA GLU A 122 4.68 26.00 -16.28
C GLU A 122 5.81 25.87 -15.24
N THR A 123 5.71 24.94 -14.29
CA THR A 123 6.63 24.83 -13.14
C THR A 123 7.46 23.55 -13.12
N VAL A 124 7.32 22.64 -14.11
CA VAL A 124 8.14 21.41 -14.19
C VAL A 124 9.64 21.72 -14.20
N ARG A 125 10.05 22.78 -14.92
CA ARG A 125 11.45 23.20 -15.00
C ARG A 125 11.97 23.70 -13.65
N ASP A 126 11.17 24.50 -12.95
CA ASP A 126 11.50 25.00 -11.61
C ASP A 126 11.59 23.86 -10.60
N PHE A 127 10.72 22.85 -10.73
CA PHE A 127 10.74 21.65 -9.88
C PHE A 127 12.04 20.86 -10.03
N TRP A 128 12.48 20.55 -11.26
CA TRP A 128 13.76 19.86 -11.46
C TRP A 128 14.97 20.72 -11.07
N ARG A 129 14.89 22.05 -11.24
CA ARG A 129 15.93 22.97 -10.74
C ARG A 129 16.02 22.91 -9.21
N MET A 130 14.89 22.85 -8.51
CA MET A 130 14.84 22.65 -7.06
C MET A 130 15.48 21.33 -6.65
N VAL A 131 15.06 20.21 -7.25
CA VAL A 131 15.57 18.86 -6.94
C VAL A 131 17.09 18.80 -7.11
N TRP A 132 17.62 19.37 -8.20
CA TRP A 132 19.06 19.44 -8.41
C TRP A 132 19.76 20.34 -7.39
N GLN A 133 19.24 21.55 -7.16
CA GLN A 133 19.85 22.54 -6.26
C GLN A 133 19.96 22.01 -4.84
N GLU A 134 18.91 21.35 -4.36
CA GLU A 134 18.80 20.87 -2.98
C GLU A 134 19.49 19.53 -2.76
N ASN A 135 20.14 18.97 -3.78
CA ASN A 135 20.79 17.66 -3.74
C ASN A 135 19.83 16.54 -3.26
N SER A 136 18.55 16.65 -3.61
CA SER A 136 17.54 15.67 -3.21
C SER A 136 17.75 14.37 -3.99
N ALA A 137 17.84 13.24 -3.30
CA ALA A 137 17.94 11.91 -3.92
C ALA A 137 16.58 11.16 -3.95
N SER A 138 15.57 11.67 -3.23
CA SER A 138 14.26 11.04 -3.11
C SER A 138 13.14 12.04 -3.37
N ILE A 139 12.19 11.64 -4.22
CA ILE A 139 10.93 12.36 -4.47
C ILE A 139 9.78 11.46 -4.03
N VAL A 140 8.94 11.93 -3.11
CA VAL A 140 7.75 11.25 -2.63
C VAL A 140 6.51 11.89 -3.24
N MET A 141 5.82 11.15 -4.11
CA MET A 141 4.59 11.55 -4.78
C MET A 141 3.40 10.79 -4.19
N VAL A 142 2.50 11.48 -3.50
CA VAL A 142 1.34 10.88 -2.79
C VAL A 142 0.01 11.27 -3.46
N THR A 143 -0.04 11.24 -4.80
CA THR A 143 -1.25 11.57 -5.58
C THR A 143 -1.14 10.94 -6.95
N ASN A 144 -2.27 10.52 -7.52
CA ASN A 144 -2.32 10.15 -8.93
C ASN A 144 -2.29 11.41 -9.82
N LEU A 145 -1.95 11.27 -11.10
CA LEU A 145 -1.93 12.40 -12.04
C LEU A 145 -3.33 13.02 -12.23
N VAL A 146 -4.35 12.17 -12.31
CA VAL A 146 -5.75 12.53 -12.51
C VAL A 146 -6.60 11.75 -11.51
N GLU A 147 -7.53 12.46 -10.85
CA GLU A 147 -8.45 11.91 -9.85
C GLU A 147 -9.84 12.51 -10.10
N VAL A 148 -10.88 11.68 -10.24
CA VAL A 148 -12.25 12.07 -10.63
C VAL A 148 -12.28 13.04 -11.83
N GLY A 149 -11.46 12.76 -12.86
CA GLY A 149 -11.37 13.59 -14.07
C GLY A 149 -10.67 14.95 -13.89
N ARG A 150 -10.09 15.24 -12.72
CA ARG A 150 -9.35 16.48 -12.45
C ARG A 150 -7.85 16.22 -12.40
N VAL A 151 -7.07 17.03 -13.12
CA VAL A 151 -5.61 16.97 -13.08
C VAL A 151 -5.12 17.45 -11.71
N LYS A 152 -4.45 16.56 -10.98
CA LYS A 152 -3.87 16.84 -9.66
C LYS A 152 -2.39 17.19 -9.74
N CYS A 153 -1.67 16.61 -10.69
CA CYS A 153 -0.25 16.78 -10.95
C CYS A 153 0.01 16.51 -12.44
N VAL A 154 0.91 17.26 -13.09
CA VAL A 154 1.35 16.88 -14.44
C VAL A 154 2.46 15.83 -14.34
N ARG A 155 2.58 14.98 -15.37
CA ARG A 155 3.72 14.07 -15.43
C ARG A 155 4.99 14.89 -15.64
N TYR A 156 5.89 14.86 -14.65
CA TYR A 156 7.15 15.60 -14.68
C TYR A 156 8.36 14.70 -14.93
N TRP A 157 8.14 13.45 -15.35
CA TRP A 157 9.18 12.47 -15.63
C TRP A 157 9.02 11.88 -17.04
N PRO A 158 10.13 11.47 -17.67
CA PRO A 158 10.11 10.87 -19.01
C PRO A 158 9.83 9.37 -18.97
N ASP A 159 9.47 8.80 -20.13
CA ASP A 159 9.49 7.34 -20.33
C ASP A 159 10.91 6.82 -20.63
N GLU A 160 11.79 7.66 -21.20
CA GLU A 160 13.20 7.32 -21.46
C GLU A 160 14.14 8.44 -21.04
N THR A 161 14.14 9.56 -21.77
CA THR A 161 14.99 10.73 -21.48
C THR A 161 14.29 12.00 -21.89
N GLU A 162 14.32 13.03 -21.04
CA GLU A 162 13.84 14.37 -21.37
C GLU A 162 14.71 15.42 -20.69
N VAL A 163 14.72 16.64 -21.26
CA VAL A 163 15.47 17.78 -20.72
C VAL A 163 14.49 18.84 -20.23
N TYR A 164 14.52 19.11 -18.93
CA TYR A 164 13.71 20.12 -18.26
C TYR A 164 14.57 21.34 -17.95
N GLY A 165 14.63 22.29 -18.89
CA GLY A 165 15.54 23.44 -18.78
C GLY A 165 16.99 23.02 -19.04
N ASP A 166 17.84 23.09 -18.02
CA ASP A 166 19.24 22.64 -18.07
C ASP A 166 19.44 21.28 -17.38
N ILE A 167 18.38 20.65 -16.87
CA ILE A 167 18.41 19.36 -16.19
C ILE A 167 17.97 18.26 -17.15
N LYS A 168 18.88 17.35 -17.49
CA LYS A 168 18.59 16.11 -18.21
C LYS A 168 18.18 15.03 -17.21
N VAL A 169 17.03 14.40 -17.43
CA VAL A 169 16.51 13.30 -16.62
C VAL A 169 16.36 12.07 -17.50
N THR A 170 16.89 10.94 -17.06
CA THR A 170 16.84 9.67 -17.78
C THR A 170 16.25 8.62 -16.86
N LEU A 171 15.17 7.96 -17.28
CA LEU A 171 14.59 6.82 -16.57
C LEU A 171 15.53 5.62 -16.73
N ILE A 172 15.89 4.99 -15.61
CA ILE A 172 16.72 3.78 -15.56
C ILE A 172 15.83 2.56 -15.33
N GLU A 173 14.91 2.65 -14.37
CA GLU A 173 14.11 1.52 -13.94
C GLU A 173 12.74 1.98 -13.43
N THR A 174 11.72 1.16 -13.65
CA THR A 174 10.40 1.29 -13.03
C THR A 174 10.03 -0.03 -12.37
N GLU A 175 9.80 0.03 -11.06
CA GLU A 175 9.41 -1.10 -10.23
C GLU A 175 7.95 -0.89 -9.79
N PRO A 176 6.98 -1.50 -10.50
CA PRO A 176 5.58 -1.47 -10.08
C PRO A 176 5.34 -2.44 -8.92
N LEU A 177 4.67 -1.95 -7.88
CA LEU A 177 4.15 -2.72 -6.76
C LEU A 177 2.65 -2.46 -6.65
N ALA A 178 1.96 -3.22 -5.79
CA ALA A 178 0.50 -3.12 -5.68
C ALA A 178 0.01 -1.73 -5.28
N GLU A 179 0.68 -1.08 -4.32
CA GLU A 179 0.21 0.19 -3.74
C GLU A 179 1.05 1.41 -4.12
N TYR A 180 2.21 1.19 -4.71
CA TYR A 180 3.11 2.25 -5.12
C TYR A 180 4.03 1.82 -6.27
N VAL A 181 4.68 2.80 -6.89
CA VAL A 181 5.65 2.59 -7.95
C VAL A 181 6.95 3.29 -7.58
N ILE A 182 8.08 2.60 -7.71
CA ILE A 182 9.41 3.20 -7.58
C ILE A 182 9.98 3.43 -8.98
N ARG A 183 10.51 4.62 -9.24
CA ARG A 183 11.22 4.94 -10.47
C ARG A 183 12.62 5.43 -10.15
N THR A 184 13.62 4.81 -10.75
CA THR A 184 15.02 5.22 -10.61
C THR A 184 15.42 6.06 -11.83
N PHE A 185 15.98 7.24 -11.59
CA PHE A 185 16.44 8.17 -12.61
C PHE A 185 17.93 8.47 -12.45
N THR A 186 18.57 8.77 -13.57
CA THR A 186 19.81 9.56 -13.54
C THR A 186 19.51 10.99 -13.96
N VAL A 187 20.08 11.94 -13.22
CA VAL A 187 19.90 13.38 -13.41
C VAL A 187 21.26 14.03 -13.65
N GLN A 188 21.34 14.90 -14.66
CA GLN A 188 22.55 15.63 -15.01
C GLN A 188 22.22 17.07 -15.37
N LYS A 189 22.93 18.03 -14.77
CA LYS A 189 22.85 19.45 -15.14
C LYS A 189 23.82 19.79 -16.28
N LYS A 190 23.36 20.58 -17.25
CA LYS A 190 24.20 21.08 -18.35
C LYS A 190 25.43 21.81 -17.79
N GLY A 191 26.60 21.53 -18.38
CA GLY A 191 27.87 22.12 -17.95
C GLY A 191 28.47 21.51 -16.67
N HIS A 192 27.81 20.53 -16.06
CA HIS A 192 28.34 19.77 -14.93
C HIS A 192 28.68 18.33 -15.38
N HIS A 193 29.78 17.79 -14.88
CA HIS A 193 30.17 16.40 -15.15
C HIS A 193 29.47 15.38 -14.24
N GLU A 194 28.91 15.87 -13.13
CA GLU A 194 28.21 15.05 -12.14
C GLU A 194 26.92 14.46 -12.70
N ILE A 195 26.71 13.18 -12.47
CA ILE A 195 25.46 12.46 -12.71
C ILE A 195 24.99 11.94 -11.35
N ARG A 196 23.75 12.26 -10.97
CA ARG A 196 23.15 11.84 -9.71
C ARG A 196 22.09 10.80 -9.95
N GLU A 197 22.06 9.76 -9.13
CA GLU A 197 20.94 8.83 -9.06
C GLU A 197 19.86 9.43 -8.15
N LEU A 198 18.60 9.31 -8.56
CA LEU A 198 17.44 9.78 -7.80
C LEU A 198 16.32 8.75 -7.91
N ARG A 199 15.56 8.55 -6.83
CA ARG A 199 14.34 7.72 -6.82
C ARG A 199 13.08 8.55 -6.64
N GLN A 200 12.07 8.29 -7.45
CA GLN A 200 10.70 8.74 -7.20
C GLN A 200 9.90 7.56 -6.62
N PHE A 201 9.28 7.79 -5.47
CA PHE A 201 8.35 6.90 -4.80
C PHE A 201 6.94 7.44 -5.01
N HIS A 202 6.12 6.76 -5.80
CA HIS A 202 4.78 7.20 -6.15
C HIS A 202 3.74 6.30 -5.48
N PHE A 203 3.13 6.76 -4.39
CA PHE A 203 2.04 6.07 -3.72
C PHE A 203 0.72 6.27 -4.48
N THR A 204 0.21 5.19 -5.08
CA THR A 204 -0.92 5.21 -6.03
C THR A 204 -2.26 4.83 -5.38
N SER A 205 -2.22 4.20 -4.20
CA SER A 205 -3.41 3.68 -3.50
C SER A 205 -4.12 4.68 -2.58
N TRP A 206 -3.74 5.96 -2.58
CA TRP A 206 -4.52 6.96 -1.84
C TRP A 206 -5.82 7.27 -2.61
N PRO A 207 -7.01 7.09 -2.02
CA PRO A 207 -8.26 7.29 -2.73
C PRO A 207 -8.54 8.76 -3.08
N ASP A 208 -9.34 8.95 -4.13
CA ASP A 208 -9.76 10.27 -4.60
C ASP A 208 -10.52 11.08 -3.53
N HIS A 209 -11.29 10.40 -2.69
CA HIS A 209 -12.02 10.96 -1.56
C HIS A 209 -11.56 10.32 -0.25
N GLY A 210 -11.35 11.14 0.79
CA GLY A 210 -10.96 10.70 2.12
C GLY A 210 -9.53 10.18 2.23
N VAL A 211 -9.39 9.07 2.95
CA VAL A 211 -8.12 8.45 3.35
C VAL A 211 -8.13 6.96 3.02
N PRO A 212 -6.97 6.29 2.88
CA PRO A 212 -6.92 4.84 2.76
C PRO A 212 -7.68 4.15 3.89
N CYS A 213 -8.40 3.06 3.59
CA CYS A 213 -9.15 2.32 4.60
C CYS A 213 -8.24 1.73 5.69
N TYR A 214 -6.98 1.43 5.34
CA TYR A 214 -5.98 0.87 6.22
C TYR A 214 -4.64 1.58 6.02
N ALA A 215 -3.86 1.72 7.09
CA ALA A 215 -2.56 2.39 7.02
C ALA A 215 -1.44 1.47 6.52
N THR A 216 -1.67 0.15 6.49
CA THR A 216 -0.68 -0.89 6.19
C THR A 216 0.19 -0.55 4.97
N GLY A 217 -0.43 -0.16 3.85
CA GLY A 217 0.28 0.21 2.63
C GLY A 217 1.14 1.46 2.74
N LEU A 218 0.62 2.51 3.39
CA LEU A 218 1.38 3.74 3.63
C LEU A 218 2.58 3.47 4.55
N LEU A 219 2.42 2.62 5.57
CA LEU A 219 3.51 2.25 6.47
C LEU A 219 4.61 1.48 5.73
N GLY A 220 4.23 0.52 4.86
CA GLY A 220 5.19 -0.17 3.98
C GLY A 220 5.91 0.80 3.05
N PHE A 221 5.19 1.75 2.47
CA PHE A 221 5.74 2.81 1.62
C PHE A 221 6.74 3.71 2.37
N ILE A 222 6.40 4.20 3.56
CA ILE A 222 7.29 5.04 4.39
C ILE A 222 8.58 4.30 4.73
N ARG A 223 8.49 3.03 5.15
CA ARG A 223 9.67 2.19 5.43
C ARG A 223 10.57 2.06 4.21
N GLN A 224 9.98 1.86 3.03
CA GLN A 224 10.74 1.73 1.79
C GLN A 224 11.43 3.04 1.39
N VAL A 225 10.75 4.19 1.54
CA VAL A 225 11.35 5.51 1.33
C VAL A 225 12.53 5.73 2.27
N LYS A 226 12.35 5.46 3.58
CA LYS A 226 13.41 5.59 4.58
C LYS A 226 14.60 4.69 4.31
N PHE A 227 14.36 3.44 3.93
CA PHE A 227 15.40 2.46 3.66
C PHE A 227 16.24 2.82 2.42
N LEU A 228 15.60 3.30 1.35
CA LEU A 228 16.27 3.61 0.09
C LEU A 228 16.77 5.06 -0.05
N ASN A 229 16.46 5.93 0.92
CA ASN A 229 16.97 7.30 0.93
C ASN A 229 18.42 7.34 1.43
N PRO A 230 19.40 7.83 0.64
CA PRO A 230 20.79 7.89 1.08
C PRO A 230 20.98 8.82 2.29
N PRO A 231 21.85 8.46 3.26
CA PRO A 231 22.05 9.24 4.48
C PRO A 231 22.71 10.60 4.24
N ASP A 232 23.44 10.77 3.13
CA ASP A 232 24.12 11.99 2.71
C ASP A 232 23.31 12.82 1.68
N ALA A 233 22.10 12.38 1.35
CA ALA A 233 21.20 13.11 0.46
C ALA A 233 20.71 14.41 1.12
N GLY A 234 20.35 15.37 0.28
CA GLY A 234 19.58 16.54 0.70
C GLY A 234 18.14 16.21 1.11
N PRO A 235 17.28 17.23 1.28
CA PRO A 235 15.91 17.03 1.76
C PRO A 235 15.09 16.10 0.85
N ILE A 236 14.23 15.28 1.45
CA ILE A 236 13.26 14.47 0.71
C ILE A 236 12.18 15.41 0.14
N VAL A 237 11.99 15.40 -1.18
CA VAL A 237 10.96 16.24 -1.82
C VAL A 237 9.63 15.51 -1.79
N ALA A 238 8.72 15.92 -0.92
CA ALA A 238 7.39 15.33 -0.78
C ALA A 238 6.31 16.23 -1.39
N HIS A 239 5.44 15.65 -2.21
CA HIS A 239 4.35 16.38 -2.84
C HIS A 239 3.09 15.53 -3.04
N CYS A 240 1.97 16.22 -3.20
CA CYS A 240 0.71 15.65 -3.67
C CYS A 240 0.17 16.58 -4.76
N SER A 241 -1.09 17.02 -4.69
CA SER A 241 -1.58 18.11 -5.56
C SER A 241 -1.21 19.49 -5.02
N ALA A 242 -1.65 19.82 -3.80
CA ALA A 242 -1.36 21.11 -3.16
C ALA A 242 -0.07 21.10 -2.32
N GLY A 243 0.46 19.91 -2.00
CA GLY A 243 1.65 19.77 -1.16
C GLY A 243 1.39 20.00 0.32
N ALA A 244 0.20 19.70 0.82
CA ALA A 244 -0.19 20.00 2.20
C ALA A 244 -0.99 18.88 2.87
N GLY A 245 -2.07 18.37 2.26
CA GLY A 245 -2.90 17.29 2.84
C GLY A 245 -2.16 15.96 2.98
N ARG A 246 -2.18 15.15 1.91
CA ARG A 246 -1.50 13.82 1.87
C ARG A 246 0.01 13.91 2.14
N THR A 247 0.66 14.98 1.65
CA THR A 247 2.06 15.29 1.96
C THR A 247 2.29 15.49 3.46
N GLY A 248 1.39 16.22 4.13
CA GLY A 248 1.45 16.40 5.57
C GLY A 248 1.22 15.12 6.33
N CYS A 249 0.31 14.24 5.87
CA CYS A 249 0.14 12.92 6.48
C CYS A 249 1.41 12.07 6.39
N PHE A 250 2.02 11.99 5.20
CA PHE A 250 3.29 11.26 5.01
C PHE A 250 4.37 11.77 5.98
N ILE A 251 4.61 13.08 6.00
CA ILE A 251 5.65 13.68 6.87
C ILE A 251 5.31 13.50 8.35
N ALA A 252 4.06 13.75 8.76
CA ALA A 252 3.67 13.64 10.17
C ALA A 252 3.81 12.20 10.69
N VAL A 253 3.36 11.21 9.92
CA VAL A 253 3.54 9.79 10.29
C VAL A 253 5.04 9.49 10.40
N ASP A 254 5.84 9.90 9.41
CA ASP A 254 7.28 9.60 9.39
C ASP A 254 8.02 10.14 10.62
N ILE A 255 7.75 11.41 11.00
CA ILE A 255 8.33 12.06 12.18
C ILE A 255 7.87 11.36 13.47
N MET A 256 6.59 11.02 13.57
CA MET A 256 6.03 10.41 14.78
C MET A 256 6.48 8.96 14.98
N LEU A 257 6.77 8.23 13.90
CA LEU A 257 7.39 6.92 14.00
C LEU A 257 8.80 7.00 14.57
N ASP A 258 9.60 8.00 14.17
CA ASP A 258 10.92 8.22 14.75
C ASP A 258 10.82 8.60 16.23
N MET A 259 9.87 9.48 16.61
CA MET A 259 9.65 9.83 18.02
C MET A 259 9.21 8.63 18.86
N ALA A 260 8.30 7.80 18.32
CA ALA A 260 7.85 6.58 18.99
C ALA A 260 9.01 5.60 19.25
N GLU A 261 9.88 5.41 18.26
CA GLU A 261 11.02 4.50 18.35
C GLU A 261 12.10 5.02 19.31
N ASN A 262 12.40 6.32 19.29
CA ASN A 262 13.49 6.90 20.08
C ASN A 262 13.09 7.26 21.52
N GLU A 263 11.84 7.67 21.77
CA GLU A 263 11.40 8.19 23.07
C GLU A 263 10.27 7.39 23.72
N GLY A 264 9.64 6.45 23.00
CA GLY A 264 8.49 5.70 23.51
C GLY A 264 7.22 6.56 23.71
N VAL A 265 7.18 7.73 23.07
CA VAL A 265 6.06 8.68 23.09
C VAL A 265 5.76 9.22 21.69
N VAL A 266 4.57 9.77 21.47
CA VAL A 266 4.16 10.46 20.25
C VAL A 266 3.44 11.77 20.58
N ASP A 267 3.69 12.82 19.80
CA ASP A 267 3.06 14.14 19.98
C ASP A 267 2.49 14.66 18.66
N ILE A 268 1.37 14.05 18.25
CA ILE A 268 0.80 14.21 16.91
C ILE A 268 0.24 15.63 16.71
N PHE A 269 -0.44 16.18 17.73
CA PHE A 269 -0.98 17.53 17.68
C PHE A 269 0.10 18.57 17.50
N ASN A 270 1.15 18.55 18.36
CA ASN A 270 2.20 19.56 18.26
C ASN A 270 3.06 19.36 17.01
N CYS A 271 3.28 18.13 16.56
CA CYS A 271 3.90 17.85 15.27
C CYS A 271 3.16 18.57 14.14
N ILE A 272 1.85 18.35 14.01
CA ILE A 272 1.05 18.97 12.93
C ILE A 272 0.95 20.48 13.10
N ARG A 273 0.85 20.98 14.34
CA ARG A 273 0.92 22.42 14.63
C ARG A 273 2.23 23.04 14.14
N GLU A 274 3.36 22.37 14.35
CA GLU A 274 4.67 22.82 13.86
C GLU A 274 4.75 22.74 12.33
N LEU A 275 4.27 21.67 11.71
CA LEU A 275 4.17 21.57 10.25
C LEU A 275 3.37 22.75 9.66
N ARG A 276 2.27 23.15 10.30
CA ARG A 276 1.46 24.32 9.91
C ARG A 276 2.15 25.67 10.12
N SER A 277 3.16 25.74 10.99
CA SER A 277 4.03 26.92 11.16
C SER A 277 4.96 27.11 9.95
N GLN A 278 5.32 26.01 9.29
CA GLN A 278 6.29 25.96 8.20
C GLN A 278 5.64 25.97 6.82
N ARG A 279 4.43 25.41 6.68
CA ARG A 279 3.63 25.47 5.45
C ARG A 279 2.14 25.47 5.76
N VAL A 280 1.38 26.28 5.02
CA VAL A 280 -0.07 26.43 5.25
C VAL A 280 -0.84 25.10 5.15
N ASN A 281 -1.73 24.86 6.10
CA ASN A 281 -2.70 23.76 6.11
C ASN A 281 -2.11 22.35 5.94
N MET A 282 -0.91 22.08 6.47
CA MET A 282 -0.39 20.70 6.56
C MET A 282 -1.38 19.82 7.33
N VAL A 283 -1.70 18.64 6.78
CA VAL A 283 -2.84 17.78 7.18
C VAL A 283 -4.15 18.57 7.09
N GLN A 284 -4.83 18.46 5.94
CA GLN A 284 -5.86 19.41 5.50
C GLN A 284 -7.28 19.10 5.98
N THR A 285 -7.54 17.87 6.40
CA THR A 285 -8.89 17.44 6.81
C THR A 285 -8.83 16.70 8.15
N GLU A 286 -9.95 16.71 8.87
CA GLU A 286 -10.13 15.92 10.09
C GLU A 286 -9.90 14.43 9.81
N GLU A 287 -10.43 13.90 8.70
CA GLU A 287 -10.22 12.51 8.29
C GLU A 287 -8.73 12.16 8.15
N GLN A 288 -7.93 13.07 7.59
CA GLN A 288 -6.48 12.93 7.50
C GLN A 288 -5.81 12.96 8.87
N TYR A 289 -6.29 13.82 9.77
CA TYR A 289 -5.80 13.90 11.15
C TYR A 289 -6.03 12.59 11.91
N VAL A 290 -7.24 12.02 11.82
CA VAL A 290 -7.58 10.72 12.41
C VAL A 290 -6.75 9.60 11.77
N PHE A 291 -6.57 9.64 10.45
CA PHE A 291 -5.77 8.63 9.75
C PHE A 291 -4.30 8.64 10.17
N VAL A 292 -3.69 9.80 10.45
CA VAL A 292 -2.33 9.88 10.99
C VAL A 292 -2.24 9.16 12.34
N HIS A 293 -3.23 9.33 13.23
CA HIS A 293 -3.28 8.60 14.50
C HIS A 293 -3.41 7.10 14.30
N ASP A 294 -4.31 6.67 13.41
CA ASP A 294 -4.52 5.26 13.11
C ASP A 294 -3.27 4.60 12.50
N ALA A 295 -2.54 5.32 11.64
CA ALA A 295 -1.30 4.84 11.06
C ALA A 295 -0.20 4.66 12.09
N ILE A 296 -0.02 5.63 13.00
CA ILE A 296 0.98 5.54 14.07
C ILE A 296 0.61 4.42 15.04
N LEU A 297 -0.67 4.28 15.41
CA LEU A 297 -1.15 3.18 16.25
C LEU A 297 -0.88 1.82 15.62
N GLU A 298 -1.22 1.65 14.34
CA GLU A 298 -0.98 0.39 13.63
C GLU A 298 0.52 0.07 13.62
N ALA A 299 1.38 1.04 13.31
CA ALA A 299 2.82 0.86 13.32
C ALA A 299 3.37 0.48 14.70
N CYS A 300 2.91 1.13 15.77
CA CYS A 300 3.33 0.83 17.14
C CYS A 300 2.86 -0.54 17.62
N LEU A 301 1.66 -0.99 17.21
CA LEU A 301 1.15 -2.32 17.55
C LEU A 301 1.86 -3.42 16.77
N CYS A 302 2.14 -3.18 15.49
CA CYS A 302 2.69 -4.20 14.58
C CYS A 302 4.22 -4.30 14.63
N GLY A 303 4.91 -3.18 14.88
CA GLY A 303 6.36 -3.10 14.79
C GLY A 303 6.89 -3.23 13.35
N ASN A 304 8.22 -3.27 13.20
CA ASN A 304 8.89 -3.57 11.94
C ASN A 304 9.24 -5.07 11.85
N THR A 305 8.60 -5.76 10.92
CA THR A 305 8.68 -7.22 10.75
C THR A 305 9.38 -7.64 9.46
N ALA A 306 9.90 -6.69 8.69
CA ALA A 306 10.65 -6.95 7.47
C ALA A 306 12.05 -7.50 7.82
N ILE A 307 12.41 -8.60 7.17
CA ILE A 307 13.69 -9.28 7.37
C ILE A 307 14.46 -9.29 6.04
N PRO A 308 15.69 -8.75 5.98
CA PRO A 308 16.54 -8.87 4.80
C PRO A 308 16.82 -10.34 4.44
N VAL A 309 16.76 -10.67 3.14
CA VAL A 309 16.96 -12.05 2.65
C VAL A 309 18.29 -12.66 3.13
N CYS A 310 19.36 -11.86 3.18
CA CYS A 310 20.69 -12.30 3.63
C CYS A 310 20.73 -12.71 5.11
N GLU A 311 19.81 -12.20 5.93
CA GLU A 311 19.74 -12.48 7.38
C GLU A 311 18.61 -13.43 7.75
N PHE A 312 17.69 -13.71 6.80
CA PHE A 312 16.44 -14.43 7.04
C PHE A 312 16.64 -15.77 7.74
N ARG A 313 17.62 -16.58 7.30
CA ARG A 313 17.89 -17.89 7.90
C ARG A 313 18.22 -17.77 9.39
N ALA A 314 19.11 -16.85 9.76
CA ALA A 314 19.53 -16.68 11.15
C ALA A 314 18.41 -16.14 12.02
N ILE A 315 17.70 -15.12 11.53
CA ILE A 315 16.58 -14.50 12.24
C ILE A 315 15.44 -15.51 12.41
N TYR A 316 15.06 -16.25 11.37
CA TYR A 316 14.01 -17.29 11.43
C TYR A 316 14.24 -18.28 12.58
N TYR A 317 15.46 -18.81 12.74
CA TYR A 317 15.77 -19.74 13.83
C TYR A 317 15.67 -19.09 15.21
N ASN A 318 16.02 -17.80 15.33
CA ASN A 318 15.89 -17.06 16.57
C ASN A 318 14.41 -16.82 16.93
N ILE A 319 13.62 -16.29 15.99
CA ILE A 319 12.21 -15.93 16.22
C ILE A 319 11.30 -17.18 16.36
N SER A 320 11.75 -18.33 15.84
CA SER A 320 11.07 -19.63 16.02
C SER A 320 11.40 -20.31 17.34
N ARG A 321 12.42 -19.85 18.07
CA ARG A 321 12.85 -20.48 19.32
C ARG A 321 11.80 -20.25 20.41
N LEU A 322 11.45 -21.31 21.13
CA LEU A 322 10.58 -21.21 22.29
C LEU A 322 11.35 -20.63 23.48
N ASP A 323 10.77 -19.63 24.12
CA ASP A 323 11.17 -19.18 25.43
C ASP A 323 10.76 -20.25 26.48
N PRO A 324 11.70 -20.80 27.25
CA PRO A 324 11.40 -21.84 28.24
C PRO A 324 10.48 -21.39 29.38
N GLN A 325 10.41 -20.09 29.68
CA GLN A 325 9.60 -19.54 30.77
C GLN A 325 8.15 -19.30 30.32
N THR A 326 7.95 -18.73 29.12
CA THR A 326 6.61 -18.38 28.64
C THR A 326 5.99 -19.44 27.74
N ASN A 327 6.79 -20.40 27.24
CA ASN A 327 6.41 -21.35 26.21
C ASN A 327 5.80 -20.66 24.97
N SER A 328 6.32 -19.46 24.66
CA SER A 328 6.00 -18.69 23.46
C SER A 328 7.24 -18.48 22.59
N SER A 329 7.01 -18.15 21.33
CA SER A 329 8.04 -17.77 20.35
C SER A 329 7.61 -16.46 19.71
N GLN A 330 8.54 -15.67 19.19
CA GLN A 330 8.19 -14.40 18.55
C GLN A 330 7.21 -14.58 17.36
N ILE A 331 7.30 -15.66 16.57
CA ILE A 331 6.30 -15.96 15.51
C ILE A 331 4.88 -16.14 16.10
N LYS A 332 4.78 -16.69 17.32
CA LYS A 332 3.49 -16.89 18.00
C LYS A 332 2.94 -15.58 18.51
N ASP A 333 3.81 -14.74 19.07
CA ASP A 333 3.45 -13.41 19.54
C ASP A 333 3.03 -12.52 18.36
N GLU A 334 3.74 -12.58 17.23
CA GLU A 334 3.35 -11.95 15.96
C GLU A 334 1.94 -12.39 15.51
N PHE A 335 1.66 -13.70 15.49
CA PHE A 335 0.34 -14.19 15.09
C PHE A 335 -0.76 -13.72 16.05
N GLN A 336 -0.47 -13.61 17.35
CA GLN A 336 -1.40 -13.03 18.32
C GLN A 336 -1.66 -11.55 18.05
N THR A 337 -0.60 -10.77 17.81
CA THR A 337 -0.72 -9.37 17.40
C THR A 337 -1.54 -9.25 16.13
N LEU A 338 -1.29 -10.08 15.12
CA LEU A 338 -2.05 -10.12 13.87
C LEU A 338 -3.55 -10.33 14.14
N ASN A 339 -3.92 -11.25 15.04
CA ASN A 339 -5.31 -11.46 15.43
C ASN A 339 -5.94 -10.24 16.11
N ILE A 340 -5.17 -9.50 16.91
CA ILE A 340 -5.62 -8.27 17.58
C ILE A 340 -5.84 -7.15 16.56
N VAL A 341 -4.92 -6.97 15.60
CA VAL A 341 -4.99 -5.89 14.59
C VAL A 341 -5.82 -6.27 13.36
N THR A 342 -6.32 -7.50 13.26
CA THR A 342 -7.22 -7.92 12.19
C THR A 342 -8.52 -7.12 12.30
N PRO A 343 -8.95 -6.41 11.23
CA PRO A 343 -10.16 -5.60 11.29
C PRO A 343 -11.39 -6.45 11.63
N ARG A 344 -12.23 -5.94 12.53
CA ARG A 344 -13.55 -6.57 12.77
C ARG A 344 -14.49 -6.13 11.66
N VAL A 345 -14.92 -7.10 10.85
CA VAL A 345 -15.94 -6.89 9.82
C VAL A 345 -17.29 -6.77 10.50
N ARG A 346 -17.98 -5.65 10.27
CA ARG A 346 -19.31 -5.40 10.80
C ARG A 346 -20.37 -5.77 9.76
N PRO A 347 -21.64 -6.01 10.15
CA PRO A 347 -22.69 -6.30 9.19
C PRO A 347 -22.84 -5.22 8.11
N GLU A 348 -22.65 -3.94 8.45
CA GLU A 348 -22.66 -2.84 7.49
C GLU A 348 -21.55 -2.92 6.42
N ASP A 349 -20.42 -3.57 6.74
CA ASP A 349 -19.31 -3.75 5.81
C ASP A 349 -19.58 -4.89 4.80
N CYS A 350 -20.58 -5.75 5.04
CA CYS A 350 -20.92 -6.92 4.23
C CYS A 350 -22.39 -6.87 3.75
N SER A 351 -22.92 -5.67 3.57
CA SER A 351 -24.34 -5.44 3.32
C SER A 351 -24.83 -6.17 2.07
N VAL A 352 -24.01 -6.28 1.03
CA VAL A 352 -24.36 -6.95 -0.23
C VAL A 352 -24.48 -8.45 -0.03
N GLY A 353 -23.52 -9.07 0.66
CA GLY A 353 -23.54 -10.51 0.96
C GLY A 353 -24.68 -10.92 1.90
N LEU A 354 -25.12 -9.99 2.75
CA LEU A 354 -26.21 -10.18 3.70
C LEU A 354 -27.63 -9.98 3.11
N LEU A 355 -27.75 -9.57 1.85
CA LEU A 355 -29.06 -9.47 1.20
C LEU A 355 -29.74 -10.85 1.14
N PRO A 356 -31.05 -10.97 1.46
CA PRO A 356 -31.74 -12.26 1.48
C PRO A 356 -31.61 -13.07 0.18
N ARG A 357 -31.56 -12.40 -0.97
CA ARG A 357 -31.38 -13.02 -2.30
C ARG A 357 -30.00 -13.62 -2.55
N ASN A 358 -29.03 -13.36 -1.68
CA ASN A 358 -27.65 -13.82 -1.80
C ASN A 358 -27.29 -14.86 -0.71
N HIS A 359 -28.19 -15.14 0.24
CA HIS A 359 -27.90 -16.05 1.36
C HIS A 359 -27.53 -17.46 0.89
N ASP A 360 -28.22 -17.99 -0.10
CA ASP A 360 -27.97 -19.31 -0.67
C ASP A 360 -26.72 -19.36 -1.57
N LYS A 361 -26.11 -18.22 -1.88
CA LYS A 361 -24.84 -18.11 -2.62
C LYS A 361 -23.62 -18.18 -1.70
N ASN A 362 -23.82 -18.09 -0.39
CA ASN A 362 -22.77 -18.12 0.62
C ASN A 362 -22.67 -19.51 1.25
N ARG A 363 -21.46 -20.07 1.28
CA ARG A 363 -21.21 -21.34 1.98
C ARG A 363 -21.34 -21.17 3.50
N SER A 364 -20.92 -20.01 4.01
CA SER A 364 -21.08 -19.62 5.41
C SER A 364 -21.34 -18.12 5.49
N MET A 365 -22.32 -17.74 6.31
CA MET A 365 -22.64 -16.34 6.60
C MET A 365 -21.62 -15.70 7.55
N ASP A 366 -20.77 -16.49 8.20
CA ASP A 366 -19.67 -16.00 9.03
C ASP A 366 -18.42 -15.66 8.20
N VAL A 367 -18.39 -16.08 6.93
CA VAL A 367 -17.24 -15.92 6.02
C VAL A 367 -17.64 -15.09 4.80
N LEU A 368 -18.05 -13.86 5.07
CA LEU A 368 -18.36 -12.86 4.03
C LEU A 368 -17.15 -11.99 3.74
N SER A 369 -17.04 -11.55 2.49
CA SER A 369 -16.09 -10.53 2.08
C SER A 369 -16.70 -9.14 2.27
N ALA A 370 -15.89 -8.17 2.65
CA ALA A 370 -16.35 -6.79 2.76
C ALA A 370 -16.74 -6.23 1.37
N ASP A 371 -17.78 -5.40 1.32
CA ASP A 371 -18.37 -4.85 0.11
C ASP A 371 -17.34 -4.10 -0.75
N ARG A 372 -16.38 -3.41 -0.13
CA ARG A 372 -15.29 -2.69 -0.81
C ARG A 372 -14.36 -3.59 -1.62
N CYS A 373 -14.31 -4.90 -1.32
CA CYS A 373 -13.45 -5.87 -1.98
C CYS A 373 -14.24 -6.79 -2.94
N LEU A 374 -15.57 -6.66 -3.02
CA LEU A 374 -16.39 -7.57 -3.81
C LEU A 374 -16.16 -7.39 -5.32
N PRO A 375 -15.95 -8.48 -6.07
CA PRO A 375 -16.13 -8.45 -7.50
C PRO A 375 -17.63 -8.49 -7.84
N PHE A 376 -18.08 -7.59 -8.72
CA PHE A 376 -19.44 -7.56 -9.25
C PHE A 376 -19.45 -8.16 -10.66
N LEU A 377 -20.25 -9.21 -10.86
CA LEU A 377 -20.39 -9.87 -12.15
C LEU A 377 -21.09 -8.97 -13.16
N ILE A 378 -20.65 -9.00 -14.41
CA ILE A 378 -21.27 -8.23 -15.48
C ILE A 378 -22.60 -8.93 -15.82
N SER A 379 -23.70 -8.26 -15.53
CA SER A 379 -25.05 -8.76 -15.81
C SER A 379 -25.45 -8.43 -17.25
N VAL A 380 -26.08 -9.40 -17.92
CA VAL A 380 -26.75 -9.19 -19.20
C VAL A 380 -28.27 -9.15 -18.95
N ASP A 381 -29.03 -8.49 -19.82
CA ASP A 381 -30.48 -8.26 -19.62
C ASP A 381 -31.22 -9.53 -19.14
N GLY A 382 -31.86 -9.43 -17.97
CA GLY A 382 -32.68 -10.50 -17.38
C GLY A 382 -32.04 -11.28 -16.21
N GLU A 383 -30.75 -11.11 -15.93
CA GLU A 383 -30.12 -11.70 -14.73
C GLU A 383 -30.38 -10.85 -13.47
N SER A 384 -30.81 -11.51 -12.39
CA SER A 384 -31.26 -10.83 -11.17
C SER A 384 -30.17 -10.57 -10.12
N SER A 385 -28.99 -11.17 -10.24
CA SER A 385 -27.91 -11.05 -9.24
C SER A 385 -26.52 -11.01 -9.89
N ASN A 386 -25.78 -9.95 -9.55
CA ASN A 386 -24.37 -9.73 -9.91
C ASN A 386 -23.40 -10.12 -8.78
N TYR A 387 -23.90 -10.81 -7.74
CA TYR A 387 -23.15 -11.14 -6.54
C TYR A 387 -22.54 -12.54 -6.60
N ILE A 388 -21.29 -12.64 -6.13
CA ILE A 388 -20.57 -13.87 -5.81
C ILE A 388 -19.72 -13.64 -4.55
N ASN A 389 -19.65 -14.63 -3.66
CA ASN A 389 -18.79 -14.55 -2.47
C ASN A 389 -17.32 -14.73 -2.85
N ALA A 390 -16.67 -13.62 -3.15
CA ALA A 390 -15.26 -13.55 -3.48
C ALA A 390 -14.68 -12.21 -2.99
N ALA A 391 -13.36 -12.05 -3.01
CA ALA A 391 -12.68 -10.81 -2.69
C ALA A 391 -11.52 -10.58 -3.65
N LEU A 392 -11.44 -9.38 -4.22
CA LEU A 392 -10.27 -8.89 -4.93
C LEU A 392 -9.16 -8.64 -3.92
N MET A 393 -7.96 -9.13 -4.22
CA MET A 393 -6.79 -8.96 -3.35
C MET A 393 -5.54 -8.68 -4.15
N ASP A 394 -4.72 -7.83 -3.57
CA ASP A 394 -3.42 -7.47 -4.11
C ASP A 394 -2.41 -8.59 -3.84
N SER A 395 -1.45 -8.76 -4.75
CA SER A 395 -0.19 -9.42 -4.42
C SER A 395 0.81 -8.38 -3.89
N HIS A 396 2.09 -8.73 -3.80
CA HIS A 396 3.11 -7.72 -3.54
C HIS A 396 3.31 -6.81 -4.76
N LYS A 397 3.34 -7.41 -5.94
CA LYS A 397 3.65 -6.73 -7.21
C LYS A 397 2.44 -6.05 -7.86
N GLN A 398 1.25 -6.63 -7.74
CA GLN A 398 0.12 -6.26 -8.59
C GLN A 398 -1.17 -6.01 -7.78
N PRO A 399 -1.89 -4.90 -8.07
CA PRO A 399 -3.19 -4.67 -7.49
C PRO A 399 -4.23 -5.64 -8.08
N ALA A 400 -5.12 -6.16 -7.24
CA ALA A 400 -6.14 -7.14 -7.60
C ALA A 400 -5.59 -8.36 -8.37
N ALA A 401 -4.37 -8.81 -8.03
CA ALA A 401 -3.72 -9.98 -8.62
C ALA A 401 -4.52 -11.28 -8.39
N PHE A 402 -5.15 -11.37 -7.22
CA PHE A 402 -5.93 -12.53 -6.80
C PHE A 402 -7.42 -12.20 -6.73
N ILE A 403 -8.23 -13.20 -7.05
CA ILE A 403 -9.63 -13.26 -6.64
C ILE A 403 -9.80 -14.47 -5.75
N VAL A 404 -9.99 -14.23 -4.45
CA VAL A 404 -10.13 -15.30 -3.46
C VAL A 404 -11.61 -15.60 -3.25
N THR A 405 -12.01 -16.85 -3.42
CA THR A 405 -13.41 -17.27 -3.32
C THR A 405 -13.57 -18.61 -2.61
N GLN A 406 -14.79 -18.92 -2.17
CA GLN A 406 -15.16 -20.24 -1.68
C GLN A 406 -15.22 -21.26 -2.83
N HIS A 407 -15.15 -22.56 -2.49
CA HIS A 407 -15.40 -23.60 -3.48
C HIS A 407 -16.82 -23.44 -4.04
N PRO A 408 -17.02 -23.38 -5.38
CA PRO A 408 -18.32 -23.12 -5.98
C PRO A 408 -19.41 -24.06 -5.49
N LEU A 409 -20.55 -23.50 -5.07
CA LEU A 409 -21.73 -24.27 -4.73
C LEU A 409 -22.43 -24.72 -6.01
N PRO A 410 -23.25 -25.79 -5.97
CA PRO A 410 -24.00 -26.22 -7.16
C PRO A 410 -24.82 -25.11 -7.84
N ASN A 411 -25.39 -24.19 -7.07
CA ASN A 411 -26.15 -23.03 -7.57
C ASN A 411 -25.26 -21.84 -7.99
N THR A 412 -23.95 -21.83 -7.70
CA THR A 412 -23.03 -20.73 -8.03
C THR A 412 -21.93 -21.11 -9.03
N MET A 413 -21.94 -22.32 -9.60
CA MET A 413 -20.96 -22.72 -10.63
C MET A 413 -20.99 -21.82 -11.88
N GLY A 414 -22.17 -21.36 -12.30
CA GLY A 414 -22.31 -20.40 -13.41
C GLY A 414 -21.70 -19.05 -13.06
N ASP A 415 -22.00 -18.53 -11.86
CA ASP A 415 -21.43 -17.28 -11.35
C ASP A 415 -19.89 -17.36 -11.20
N PHE A 416 -19.36 -18.52 -10.83
CA PHE A 416 -17.90 -18.75 -10.77
C PHE A 416 -17.24 -18.65 -12.15
N TRP A 417 -17.78 -19.29 -13.19
CA TRP A 417 -17.19 -19.17 -14.53
C TRP A 417 -17.38 -17.77 -15.13
N ARG A 418 -18.48 -17.08 -14.78
CA ARG A 418 -18.64 -15.66 -15.10
C ARG A 418 -17.57 -14.81 -14.43
N LEU A 419 -17.26 -15.05 -13.15
CA LEU A 419 -16.19 -14.38 -12.44
C LEU A 419 -14.85 -14.53 -13.17
N VAL A 420 -14.49 -15.79 -13.52
CA VAL A 420 -13.25 -16.10 -14.26
C VAL A 420 -13.19 -15.34 -15.59
N PHE A 421 -14.30 -15.28 -16.33
CA PHE A 421 -14.35 -14.59 -17.63
C PHE A 421 -14.34 -13.06 -17.50
N ASP A 422 -15.24 -12.49 -16.67
CA ASP A 422 -15.48 -11.06 -16.53
C ASP A 422 -14.25 -10.32 -15.96
N TYR A 423 -13.47 -10.98 -15.10
CA TYR A 423 -12.29 -10.38 -14.45
C TYR A 423 -10.96 -10.69 -15.12
N ASN A 424 -10.98 -11.25 -16.34
CA ASN A 424 -9.79 -11.65 -17.08
C ASN A 424 -8.86 -12.58 -16.28
N CYS A 425 -9.43 -13.61 -15.66
CA CYS A 425 -8.64 -14.60 -14.96
C CYS A 425 -8.02 -15.57 -15.97
N SER A 426 -6.70 -15.70 -15.94
CA SER A 426 -5.96 -16.66 -16.78
C SER A 426 -5.68 -17.96 -16.04
N SER A 427 -5.87 -17.99 -14.72
CA SER A 427 -5.57 -19.15 -13.91
C SER A 427 -6.56 -19.34 -12.76
N ILE A 428 -6.71 -20.60 -12.35
CA ILE A 428 -7.52 -21.03 -11.21
C ILE A 428 -6.65 -21.95 -10.34
N VAL A 429 -6.57 -21.70 -9.04
CA VAL A 429 -5.89 -22.54 -8.06
C VAL A 429 -6.89 -23.10 -7.06
N MET A 430 -7.09 -24.42 -7.11
CA MET A 430 -7.96 -25.19 -6.21
C MET A 430 -7.11 -25.89 -5.14
N LEU A 431 -7.36 -25.58 -3.86
CA LEU A 431 -6.54 -26.04 -2.72
C LEU A 431 -7.26 -27.05 -1.80
N ASN A 432 -8.32 -27.66 -2.29
CA ASN A 432 -9.06 -28.73 -1.62
C ASN A 432 -9.33 -29.90 -2.57
N GLU A 433 -9.66 -31.04 -1.98
CA GLU A 433 -10.19 -32.18 -2.71
C GLU A 433 -11.69 -32.00 -2.96
N MET A 434 -12.23 -32.81 -3.87
CA MET A 434 -13.67 -32.92 -4.05
C MET A 434 -14.25 -33.70 -2.87
N ASP A 435 -15.36 -33.21 -2.32
CA ASP A 435 -16.03 -33.82 -1.18
C ASP A 435 -17.54 -33.55 -1.30
N ALA A 436 -18.28 -34.58 -1.68
CA ALA A 436 -19.73 -34.48 -1.86
C ALA A 436 -20.46 -34.17 -0.55
N ALA A 437 -19.95 -34.63 0.61
CA ALA A 437 -20.55 -34.34 1.91
C ALA A 437 -20.46 -32.85 2.27
N GLN A 438 -19.44 -32.17 1.75
CA GLN A 438 -19.23 -30.73 1.92
C GLN A 438 -19.73 -29.91 0.72
N LEU A 439 -20.44 -30.51 -0.24
CA LEU A 439 -20.84 -29.83 -1.49
C LEU A 439 -19.64 -29.24 -2.26
N CYS A 440 -18.47 -29.87 -2.16
CA CYS A 440 -17.29 -29.56 -2.97
C CYS A 440 -17.33 -30.37 -4.26
N MET A 441 -18.29 -30.03 -5.12
CA MET A 441 -18.56 -30.73 -6.38
C MET A 441 -17.64 -30.25 -7.49
N GLN A 442 -17.44 -31.10 -8.50
CA GLN A 442 -16.74 -30.74 -9.72
C GLN A 442 -17.49 -29.63 -10.48
N TYR A 443 -16.77 -28.56 -10.86
CA TYR A 443 -17.33 -27.42 -11.62
C TYR A 443 -16.75 -27.29 -13.03
N TRP A 444 -16.03 -28.29 -13.53
CA TRP A 444 -15.41 -28.30 -14.86
C TRP A 444 -15.80 -29.55 -15.67
N PRO A 445 -15.70 -29.53 -17.01
CA PRO A 445 -15.89 -30.73 -17.84
C PRO A 445 -14.65 -31.62 -17.87
N GLU A 446 -14.83 -32.95 -17.89
CA GLU A 446 -13.71 -33.89 -18.08
C GLU A 446 -13.40 -34.18 -19.56
N LYS A 447 -14.41 -34.06 -20.42
CA LYS A 447 -14.33 -34.30 -21.86
C LYS A 447 -15.21 -33.31 -22.59
N SER A 448 -14.80 -32.88 -23.78
CA SER A 448 -15.55 -31.94 -24.64
C SER A 448 -15.83 -30.60 -23.95
N SER A 449 -17.02 -30.04 -24.15
CA SER A 449 -17.44 -28.75 -23.59
C SER A 449 -18.71 -28.88 -22.74
N CYS A 450 -18.84 -28.05 -21.72
CA CYS A 450 -20.04 -27.89 -20.91
C CYS A 450 -20.40 -26.41 -20.77
N CYS A 451 -21.68 -26.09 -20.63
CA CYS A 451 -22.15 -24.72 -20.39
C CYS A 451 -22.48 -24.52 -18.92
N TYR A 452 -21.92 -23.48 -18.31
CA TYR A 452 -22.19 -23.03 -16.95
C TYR A 452 -22.82 -21.64 -17.03
N GLY A 453 -24.15 -21.58 -17.07
CA GLY A 453 -24.85 -20.35 -17.44
C GLY A 453 -24.45 -19.90 -18.86
N PRO A 454 -24.06 -18.63 -19.07
CA PRO A 454 -23.66 -18.13 -20.39
C PRO A 454 -22.24 -18.53 -20.80
N ILE A 455 -21.44 -19.11 -19.89
CA ILE A 455 -20.05 -19.45 -20.18
C ILE A 455 -19.95 -20.89 -20.66
N GLN A 456 -19.46 -21.08 -21.90
CA GLN A 456 -19.06 -22.39 -22.38
C GLN A 456 -17.60 -22.63 -21.99
N VAL A 457 -17.37 -23.77 -21.34
CA VAL A 457 -16.05 -24.22 -20.89
C VAL A 457 -15.71 -25.48 -21.65
N GLU A 458 -14.60 -25.48 -22.36
CA GLU A 458 -14.12 -26.60 -23.15
C GLU A 458 -12.81 -27.13 -22.61
N PHE A 459 -12.77 -28.43 -22.38
CA PHE A 459 -11.57 -29.14 -21.97
C PHE A 459 -10.59 -29.27 -23.15
N ILE A 460 -9.36 -28.77 -22.97
CA ILE A 460 -8.30 -28.83 -23.97
C ILE A 460 -7.32 -29.97 -23.63
N SER A 461 -6.75 -29.93 -22.43
CA SER A 461 -5.75 -30.91 -22.00
C SER A 461 -5.68 -31.02 -20.48
N ALA A 462 -5.14 -32.12 -19.99
CA ALA A 462 -4.75 -32.28 -18.60
C ALA A 462 -3.43 -33.05 -18.48
N ASP A 463 -2.68 -32.72 -17.45
CA ASP A 463 -1.50 -33.46 -17.01
C ASP A 463 -1.48 -33.52 -15.48
N ILE A 464 -0.77 -34.51 -14.96
CA ILE A 464 -0.56 -34.68 -13.52
C ILE A 464 0.96 -34.68 -13.32
N ASP A 465 1.43 -33.83 -12.42
CA ASP A 465 2.83 -33.83 -11.97
C ASP A 465 2.86 -33.78 -10.45
N GLU A 466 3.43 -34.81 -9.84
CA GLU A 466 3.49 -35.01 -8.39
C GLU A 466 2.15 -34.73 -7.70
N ASP A 467 2.08 -33.64 -6.93
CA ASP A 467 0.94 -33.21 -6.12
C ASP A 467 0.02 -32.20 -6.84
N ILE A 468 0.18 -32.00 -8.15
CA ILE A 468 -0.52 -30.98 -8.94
C ILE A 468 -1.20 -31.61 -10.16
N ILE A 469 -2.53 -31.50 -10.21
CA ILE A 469 -3.31 -31.81 -11.41
C ILE A 469 -3.54 -30.50 -12.18
N ASN A 470 -3.07 -30.46 -13.42
CA ASN A 470 -3.19 -29.30 -14.30
C ASN A 470 -4.25 -29.60 -15.36
N ARG A 471 -5.10 -28.61 -15.66
CA ARG A 471 -6.08 -28.66 -16.74
C ARG A 471 -6.04 -27.34 -17.51
N ILE A 472 -6.14 -27.41 -18.83
CA ILE A 472 -6.29 -26.22 -19.68
C ILE A 472 -7.72 -26.21 -20.22
N PHE A 473 -8.38 -25.08 -20.04
CA PHE A 473 -9.72 -24.85 -20.55
C PHE A 473 -9.72 -23.70 -21.55
N ARG A 474 -10.53 -23.85 -22.61
CA ARG A 474 -10.95 -22.72 -23.43
C ARG A 474 -12.32 -22.27 -22.95
N ILE A 475 -12.46 -21.00 -22.59
CA ILE A 475 -13.72 -20.43 -22.15
C ILE A 475 -14.20 -19.35 -23.11
N CYS A 476 -15.51 -19.28 -23.35
CA CYS A 476 -16.13 -18.20 -24.11
C CYS A 476 -17.50 -17.84 -23.52
N ASN A 477 -17.85 -16.56 -23.60
CA ASN A 477 -19.17 -16.08 -23.19
C ASN A 477 -20.13 -16.14 -24.38
N MET A 478 -21.05 -17.10 -24.37
CA MET A 478 -22.00 -17.31 -25.46
C MET A 478 -23.03 -16.17 -25.58
N ALA A 479 -23.24 -15.39 -24.51
CA ALA A 479 -24.06 -14.18 -24.54
C ALA A 479 -23.30 -12.94 -25.03
N ARG A 480 -21.96 -12.98 -25.06
CA ARG A 480 -21.08 -11.90 -25.57
C ARG A 480 -20.00 -12.44 -26.52
N PRO A 481 -20.35 -12.99 -27.70
CA PRO A 481 -19.39 -13.64 -28.59
C PRO A 481 -18.26 -12.72 -29.09
N GLN A 482 -18.51 -11.41 -29.13
CA GLN A 482 -17.52 -10.39 -29.52
C GLN A 482 -16.33 -10.30 -28.55
N ASP A 483 -16.47 -10.76 -27.31
CA ASP A 483 -15.40 -10.76 -26.31
C ASP A 483 -14.34 -11.85 -26.59
N GLY A 484 -14.60 -12.73 -27.56
CA GLY A 484 -13.70 -13.82 -27.94
C GLY A 484 -13.62 -14.96 -26.92
N TYR A 485 -12.59 -15.79 -27.06
CA TYR A 485 -12.30 -16.88 -26.12
C TYR A 485 -11.06 -16.55 -25.27
N ARG A 486 -10.93 -17.22 -24.13
CA ARG A 486 -9.75 -17.15 -23.25
C ARG A 486 -9.26 -18.55 -22.92
N LEU A 487 -7.95 -18.70 -22.76
CA LEU A 487 -7.36 -19.91 -22.19
C LEU A 487 -7.17 -19.72 -20.69
N VAL A 488 -7.58 -20.72 -19.91
CA VAL A 488 -7.47 -20.71 -18.46
C VAL A 488 -6.76 -21.96 -17.99
N GLN A 489 -5.67 -21.80 -17.25
CA GLN A 489 -5.01 -22.92 -16.59
C GLN A 489 -5.56 -23.14 -15.18
N HIS A 490 -6.10 -24.33 -14.96
CA HIS A 490 -6.62 -24.77 -13.69
C HIS A 490 -5.63 -25.70 -12.99
N PHE A 491 -5.09 -25.26 -11.86
CA PHE A 491 -4.23 -26.02 -10.98
C PHE A 491 -5.03 -26.57 -9.81
N GLN A 492 -5.02 -27.87 -9.60
CA GLN A 492 -5.56 -28.50 -8.40
C GLN A 492 -4.41 -29.09 -7.59
N PHE A 493 -4.21 -28.57 -6.38
CA PHE A 493 -3.17 -29.04 -5.48
C PHE A 493 -3.71 -30.12 -4.54
N ILE A 494 -3.23 -31.36 -4.72
CA ILE A 494 -3.63 -32.51 -3.92
C ILE A 494 -2.66 -32.80 -2.77
N GLY A 495 -1.52 -32.10 -2.69
CA GLY A 495 -0.52 -32.23 -1.62
C GLY A 495 -0.93 -31.63 -0.27
N TRP A 496 -2.21 -31.29 -0.09
CA TRP A 496 -2.77 -30.67 1.12
C TRP A 496 -3.97 -31.48 1.67
N PRO A 497 -3.72 -32.54 2.45
CA PRO A 497 -4.78 -33.40 2.98
C PRO A 497 -5.80 -32.63 3.81
N ALA A 498 -7.08 -32.99 3.76
CA ALA A 498 -8.18 -32.29 4.44
C ALA A 498 -8.00 -32.17 5.96
N TYR A 499 -7.39 -33.16 6.60
CA TYR A 499 -7.19 -33.23 8.06
C TYR A 499 -5.96 -32.46 8.57
N ARG A 500 -5.26 -31.71 7.71
CA ARG A 500 -4.08 -30.92 8.08
C ARG A 500 -4.26 -29.44 7.81
N ASP A 501 -3.66 -28.64 8.68
CA ASP A 501 -3.59 -27.20 8.54
C ASP A 501 -2.61 -26.75 7.46
N THR A 502 -1.61 -27.56 7.11
CA THR A 502 -0.54 -27.21 6.16
C THR A 502 -0.24 -28.34 5.16
N PRO A 503 0.31 -28.01 3.97
CA PRO A 503 0.82 -29.01 3.01
C PRO A 503 1.87 -29.95 3.60
N LEU A 504 1.98 -31.15 3.04
CA LEU A 504 3.02 -32.11 3.42
C LEU A 504 4.42 -31.67 2.98
N SER A 505 4.50 -31.01 1.81
CA SER A 505 5.76 -30.67 1.15
C SER A 505 5.80 -29.19 0.81
N LYS A 506 6.82 -28.51 1.36
CA LYS A 506 7.15 -27.11 1.01
C LYS A 506 7.60 -26.97 -0.44
N ARG A 507 8.30 -27.99 -0.96
CA ARG A 507 8.75 -28.02 -2.36
C ARG A 507 7.59 -28.10 -3.33
N SER A 508 6.59 -28.95 -3.04
CA SER A 508 5.43 -29.14 -3.92
C SER A 508 4.59 -27.85 -4.03
N ILE A 509 4.39 -27.13 -2.92
CA ILE A 509 3.66 -25.85 -2.97
C ILE A 509 4.48 -24.76 -3.69
N LEU A 510 5.82 -24.73 -3.53
CA LEU A 510 6.68 -23.82 -4.30
C LEU A 510 6.70 -24.15 -5.80
N GLN A 511 6.61 -25.42 -6.18
CA GLN A 511 6.47 -25.83 -7.57
C GLN A 511 5.17 -25.32 -8.18
N LEU A 512 4.07 -25.35 -7.43
CA LEU A 512 2.80 -24.74 -7.85
C LEU A 512 2.96 -23.23 -8.09
N VAL A 513 3.59 -22.50 -7.17
CA VAL A 513 3.86 -21.06 -7.32
C VAL A 513 4.68 -20.77 -8.59
N ARG A 514 5.76 -21.55 -8.82
CA ARG A 514 6.60 -21.40 -10.02
C ARG A 514 5.84 -21.69 -11.31
N ARG A 515 4.96 -22.69 -11.31
CA ARG A 515 4.12 -23.03 -12.47
C ARG A 515 3.09 -21.96 -12.77
N LEU A 516 2.46 -21.41 -11.73
CA LEU A 516 1.54 -20.29 -11.85
C LEU A 516 2.23 -19.08 -12.47
N ALA A 517 3.38 -18.67 -11.92
CA ALA A 517 4.16 -17.54 -12.44
C ALA A 517 4.57 -17.75 -13.90
N LYS A 518 5.04 -18.95 -14.25
CA LYS A 518 5.40 -19.30 -15.63
C LYS A 518 4.21 -19.21 -16.58
N TRP A 519 3.02 -19.62 -16.16
CA TRP A 519 1.81 -19.54 -16.99
C TRP A 519 1.41 -18.08 -17.26
N GLN A 520 1.37 -17.25 -16.20
CA GLN A 520 1.04 -15.83 -16.32
C GLN A 520 2.02 -15.12 -17.27
N GLU A 521 3.32 -15.33 -17.09
CA GLU A 521 4.34 -14.74 -17.97
C GLU A 521 4.16 -15.15 -19.45
N GLN A 522 3.86 -16.42 -19.72
CA GLN A 522 3.82 -16.94 -21.10
C GLN A 522 2.53 -16.61 -21.87
N TYR A 523 1.38 -16.53 -21.19
CA TYR A 523 0.07 -16.52 -21.88
C TYR A 523 -0.68 -15.20 -21.81
N ASP A 524 -0.46 -14.37 -20.78
CA ASP A 524 -1.14 -13.08 -20.65
C ASP A 524 -0.17 -11.90 -20.46
N GLY A 525 1.15 -12.14 -20.58
CA GLY A 525 2.16 -11.11 -20.37
C GLY A 525 2.26 -10.63 -18.92
N GLY A 526 1.66 -11.36 -17.97
CA GLY A 526 1.54 -10.99 -16.57
C GLY A 526 0.27 -10.20 -16.21
N ASP A 527 -0.66 -9.98 -17.15
CA ASP A 527 -1.87 -9.15 -16.92
C ASP A 527 -3.08 -9.94 -16.41
N GLY A 528 -3.02 -11.28 -16.41
CA GLY A 528 -4.15 -12.14 -16.01
C GLY A 528 -4.21 -12.40 -14.52
N ARG A 529 -5.44 -12.36 -13.97
CA ARG A 529 -5.69 -12.62 -12.54
C ARG A 529 -5.73 -14.10 -12.22
N THR A 530 -5.39 -14.44 -10.98
CA THR A 530 -5.52 -15.79 -10.45
C THR A 530 -6.74 -15.91 -9.55
N VAL A 531 -7.68 -16.78 -9.88
CA VAL A 531 -8.72 -17.19 -8.91
C VAL A 531 -8.10 -18.20 -7.96
N VAL A 532 -8.16 -17.95 -6.65
CA VAL A 532 -7.68 -18.89 -5.63
C VAL A 532 -8.87 -19.30 -4.77
N HIS A 533 -9.09 -20.60 -4.62
CA HIS A 533 -10.14 -21.09 -3.75
C HIS A 533 -9.74 -22.32 -2.95
N CYS A 534 -10.41 -22.43 -1.81
CA CYS A 534 -10.48 -23.61 -0.97
C CYS A 534 -11.94 -23.75 -0.52
N LEU A 535 -12.24 -24.54 0.51
CA LEU A 535 -13.62 -24.70 0.98
C LEU A 535 -14.35 -23.36 1.20
N THR A 536 -13.78 -22.47 2.03
CA THR A 536 -14.39 -21.18 2.43
C THR A 536 -13.69 -19.95 1.83
N GLY A 537 -12.64 -20.13 1.02
CA GLY A 537 -11.86 -19.00 0.47
C GLY A 537 -11.07 -18.23 1.51
N GLY A 538 -10.58 -18.91 2.55
CA GLY A 538 -9.78 -18.34 3.65
C GLY A 538 -8.48 -19.11 3.84
N GLY A 539 -8.28 -19.67 5.03
CA GLY A 539 -7.08 -20.38 5.51
C GLY A 539 -6.08 -20.79 4.43
N ARG A 540 -6.38 -21.87 3.69
CA ARG A 540 -5.51 -22.39 2.61
C ARG A 540 -5.27 -21.39 1.47
N SER A 541 -6.33 -20.72 1.01
CA SER A 541 -6.25 -19.70 -0.05
C SER A 541 -5.37 -18.54 0.40
N GLY A 542 -5.50 -18.10 1.65
CA GLY A 542 -4.66 -17.07 2.24
C GLY A 542 -3.21 -17.48 2.40
N THR A 543 -2.94 -18.72 2.81
CA THR A 543 -1.57 -19.23 2.86
C THR A 543 -0.94 -19.24 1.48
N PHE A 544 -1.67 -19.69 0.45
CA PHE A 544 -1.15 -19.70 -0.92
C PHE A 544 -0.90 -18.29 -1.46
N CYS A 545 -1.84 -17.36 -1.28
CA CYS A 545 -1.66 -15.96 -1.67
C CYS A 545 -0.48 -15.32 -0.95
N ALA A 546 -0.34 -15.58 0.36
CA ALA A 546 0.79 -15.07 1.15
C ALA A 546 2.13 -15.62 0.63
N ILE A 547 2.22 -16.91 0.33
CA ILE A 547 3.42 -17.52 -0.25
C ILE A 547 3.76 -16.90 -1.61
N CYS A 548 2.77 -16.63 -2.47
CA CYS A 548 3.01 -15.96 -3.75
C CYS A 548 3.60 -14.56 -3.53
N SER A 549 2.96 -13.73 -2.71
CA SER A 549 3.44 -12.38 -2.39
C SER A 549 4.82 -12.38 -1.74
N ILE A 550 5.11 -13.32 -0.83
CA ILE A 550 6.44 -13.47 -0.21
C ILE A 550 7.50 -13.82 -1.24
N ASN A 551 7.21 -14.71 -2.20
CA ASN A 551 8.16 -15.01 -3.28
C ASN A 551 8.41 -13.78 -4.18
N GLU A 552 7.39 -12.98 -4.47
CA GLU A 552 7.54 -11.70 -5.18
C GLU A 552 8.45 -10.73 -4.40
N MET A 553 8.25 -10.58 -3.09
CA MET A 553 9.11 -9.75 -2.22
C MET A 553 10.57 -10.20 -2.21
N ILE A 554 10.81 -11.51 -2.10
CA ILE A 554 12.17 -12.09 -2.14
C ILE A 554 12.86 -11.70 -3.45
N GLN A 555 12.15 -11.82 -4.57
CA GLN A 555 12.71 -11.59 -5.91
C GLN A 555 12.90 -10.10 -6.24
N GLN A 556 11.97 -9.24 -5.83
CA GLN A 556 11.97 -7.82 -6.21
C GLN A 556 12.71 -6.93 -5.21
N GLN A 557 12.53 -7.17 -3.91
CA GLN A 557 12.99 -6.25 -2.87
C GLN A 557 14.08 -6.84 -1.96
N ASN A 558 14.44 -8.12 -2.12
CA ASN A 558 15.40 -8.82 -1.26
C ASN A 558 15.02 -8.77 0.24
N ILE A 559 13.73 -8.79 0.54
CA ILE A 559 13.18 -8.83 1.91
C ILE A 559 12.12 -9.93 2.04
N VAL A 560 11.84 -10.33 3.26
CA VAL A 560 10.70 -11.18 3.63
C VAL A 560 9.95 -10.50 4.77
N ASP A 561 8.66 -10.24 4.58
CA ASP A 561 7.78 -9.72 5.64
C ASP A 561 6.46 -10.50 5.68
N VAL A 562 6.47 -11.62 6.42
CA VAL A 562 5.30 -12.51 6.53
C VAL A 562 4.16 -11.81 7.25
N PHE A 563 4.45 -11.07 8.32
CA PHE A 563 3.44 -10.37 9.12
C PHE A 563 2.70 -9.33 8.26
N HIS A 564 3.44 -8.45 7.58
CA HIS A 564 2.86 -7.41 6.72
C HIS A 564 2.02 -8.03 5.61
N THR A 565 2.52 -9.08 4.95
CA THR A 565 1.79 -9.79 3.89
C THR A 565 0.44 -10.30 4.37
N VAL A 566 0.43 -11.02 5.49
CA VAL A 566 -0.81 -11.62 6.00
C VAL A 566 -1.75 -10.54 6.53
N LYS A 567 -1.22 -9.47 7.14
CA LYS A 567 -2.02 -8.31 7.56
C LYS A 567 -2.70 -7.64 6.36
N THR A 568 -2.00 -7.42 5.25
CA THR A 568 -2.56 -6.88 4.01
C THR A 568 -3.67 -7.76 3.46
N LEU A 569 -3.49 -9.09 3.44
CA LEU A 569 -4.57 -10.01 3.05
C LEU A 569 -5.77 -9.93 4.00
N ARG A 570 -5.53 -9.86 5.32
CA ARG A 570 -6.56 -9.79 6.35
C ARG A 570 -7.33 -8.47 6.37
N ASN A 571 -6.76 -7.40 5.84
CA ASN A 571 -7.46 -6.14 5.61
C ASN A 571 -8.60 -6.30 4.60
N ASN A 572 -8.49 -7.22 3.65
CA ASN A 572 -9.52 -7.46 2.63
C ASN A 572 -10.46 -8.61 3.02
N LYS A 573 -9.94 -9.67 3.66
CA LYS A 573 -10.74 -10.79 4.16
C LYS A 573 -10.15 -11.37 5.44
N THR A 574 -10.93 -11.38 6.52
CA THR A 574 -10.41 -11.60 7.89
C THR A 574 -9.87 -13.00 8.16
N ASN A 575 -10.37 -14.01 7.45
CA ASN A 575 -9.97 -15.41 7.62
C ASN A 575 -8.83 -15.84 6.68
N MET A 576 -7.96 -14.91 6.26
CA MET A 576 -6.76 -15.25 5.51
C MET A 576 -5.66 -15.74 6.46
N VAL A 577 -5.11 -16.93 6.19
CA VAL A 577 -4.14 -17.62 7.07
C VAL A 577 -4.73 -17.79 8.47
N GLU A 578 -5.60 -18.78 8.65
CA GLU A 578 -6.48 -18.90 9.83
C GLU A 578 -5.78 -19.44 11.07
N THR A 579 -4.75 -20.27 10.89
CA THR A 579 -4.10 -20.98 12.00
C THR A 579 -2.63 -20.55 12.18
N MET A 580 -2.14 -20.76 13.40
CA MET A 580 -0.73 -20.52 13.74
C MET A 580 0.20 -21.40 12.89
N GLU A 581 -0.23 -22.63 12.60
CA GLU A 581 0.46 -23.60 11.77
C GLU A 581 0.61 -23.08 10.33
N GLN A 582 -0.45 -22.51 9.76
CA GLN A 582 -0.42 -21.87 8.43
C GLN A 582 0.50 -20.65 8.41
N TYR A 583 0.44 -19.81 9.45
CA TYR A 583 1.28 -18.62 9.56
C TYR A 583 2.77 -18.99 9.64
N LYS A 584 3.12 -19.93 10.53
CA LYS A 584 4.48 -20.47 10.63
C LYS A 584 4.93 -21.14 9.33
N PHE A 585 4.03 -21.83 8.63
CA PHE A 585 4.34 -22.47 7.35
C PHE A 585 4.76 -21.47 6.28
N CYS A 586 4.22 -20.24 6.28
CA CYS A 586 4.68 -19.19 5.36
C CYS A 586 6.16 -18.86 5.57
N TYR A 587 6.62 -18.75 6.82
CA TYR A 587 8.06 -18.58 7.14
C TYR A 587 8.89 -19.77 6.67
N GLU A 588 8.42 -21.00 6.89
CA GLU A 588 9.15 -22.20 6.50
C GLU A 588 9.26 -22.34 4.97
N VAL A 589 8.23 -21.95 4.23
CA VAL A 589 8.24 -21.92 2.77
C VAL A 589 9.19 -20.84 2.26
N ALA A 590 9.23 -19.66 2.88
CA ALA A 590 10.22 -18.62 2.55
C ALA A 590 11.66 -19.14 2.74
N LEU A 591 11.92 -19.86 3.83
CA LEU A 591 13.23 -20.49 4.08
C LEU A 591 13.60 -21.53 3.01
N GLU A 592 12.65 -22.38 2.61
CA GLU A 592 12.84 -23.38 1.55
C GLU A 592 13.07 -22.71 0.18
N ALA A 593 12.35 -21.63 -0.11
CA ALA A 593 12.50 -20.85 -1.33
C ALA A 593 13.92 -20.31 -1.43
N LEU A 594 14.44 -19.68 -0.37
CA LEU A 594 15.81 -19.16 -0.29
C LEU A 594 16.89 -20.24 -0.39
N SER A 595 16.59 -21.48 0.04
CA SER A 595 17.51 -22.61 -0.09
C SER A 595 17.53 -23.22 -1.50
N SER A 596 16.59 -22.83 -2.36
CA SER A 596 16.48 -23.27 -3.75
C SER A 596 17.20 -22.37 -4.75
N PHE A 597 17.74 -21.23 -4.29
CA PHE A 597 18.47 -20.25 -5.10
C PHE A 597 19.98 -20.43 -5.00
#